data_AF-A0A5C3M644-F1
#
_entry.id   AF-A0A5C3M644-F1
#
_cell.length_a   1.000
_cell.length_b   1.000
_cell.length_c   1.000
_cell.angle_alpha   90.00
_cell.angle_beta   90.00
_cell.angle_gamma   90.00
#
_symmetry.space_group_name_H-M   'P 1'
#
loop_
_entity.id
_entity.type
_entity.pdbx_description
1 polymer ?
#
loop_
_entity_poly.entity_id
_entity_poly.type
_entity_poly.pdbx_seq_one_letter_code
_entity_poly.pdbx_strand_id
1 'polypeptide(L)'
;MFEPVRGGTRGGQAEFKWSDVSADKDRENYLGHSINAPTGRWQKNKDIHWYNRDVTQDEAERQEEIRKVKELEADALAVAL
;
A
#
# COMPACT_ATOMS: atom_id res chain seq x y z
N MET A 1 -17.49 -25.48 11.49
CA MET A 1 -17.31 -24.36 12.45
C MET A 1 -16.75 -23.19 11.64
N PHE A 2 -17.58 -22.23 11.26
CA PHE A 2 -17.13 -21.06 10.48
C PHE A 2 -16.53 -20.08 11.49
N GLU A 3 -15.21 -20.06 11.62
CA GLU A 3 -14.55 -19.00 12.36
C GLU A 3 -14.79 -17.70 11.58
N PRO A 4 -15.32 -16.62 12.20
CA PRO A 4 -15.40 -15.34 11.52
C PRO A 4 -13.99 -14.97 11.08
N VAL A 5 -13.84 -14.49 9.83
CA VAL A 5 -12.58 -13.93 9.33
C VAL A 5 -12.09 -12.98 10.41
N ARG A 6 -10.98 -13.32 11.07
CA ARG A 6 -10.53 -12.60 12.26
C ARG A 6 -10.24 -11.18 11.82
N GLY A 7 -11.17 -10.27 12.13
CA GLY A 7 -11.01 -8.85 11.85
C GLY A 7 -9.72 -8.35 12.49
N GLY A 8 -8.91 -7.65 11.70
CA GLY A 8 -7.61 -7.16 12.13
C GLY A 8 -6.59 -7.12 11.00
N THR A 9 -5.34 -7.03 11.39
CA THR A 9 -4.14 -6.81 10.54
C THR A 9 -3.78 -7.96 9.62
N ARG A 10 -4.48 -9.10 9.72
CA ARG A 10 -4.25 -10.34 8.97
C ARG A 10 -5.46 -10.75 8.12
N GLY A 11 -6.44 -9.86 7.94
CA GLY A 11 -7.61 -10.09 7.10
C GLY A 11 -7.25 -10.26 5.61
N GLY A 12 -8.27 -10.51 4.77
CA GLY A 12 -8.11 -10.67 3.33
C GLY A 12 -7.64 -9.36 2.64
N GLN A 13 -7.36 -9.43 1.33
CA GLN A 13 -6.82 -8.30 0.54
C GLN A 13 -7.64 -6.98 0.71
N ALA A 14 -8.95 -7.09 0.94
CA ALA A 14 -9.84 -5.94 1.14
C ALA A 14 -9.89 -5.40 2.59
N GLU A 15 -9.38 -6.15 3.56
CA GLU A 15 -9.50 -5.85 5.00
C GLU A 15 -8.19 -5.37 5.63
N PHE A 16 -7.07 -5.44 4.90
CA PHE A 16 -5.76 -5.03 5.37
C PHE A 16 -5.65 -3.50 5.49
N LYS A 17 -5.23 -3.03 6.67
CA LYS A 17 -4.95 -1.60 6.92
C LYS A 17 -3.69 -1.42 7.76
N TRP A 18 -2.82 -0.51 7.31
CA TRP A 18 -1.59 -0.13 8.02
C TRP A 18 -1.86 0.54 9.38
N SER A 19 -2.99 1.24 9.51
CA SER A 19 -3.45 1.78 10.80
C SER A 19 -3.58 0.68 11.86
N ASP A 20 -4.09 -0.47 11.46
CA ASP A 20 -4.34 -1.58 12.37
C ASP A 20 -3.01 -2.27 12.70
N VAL A 21 -2.09 -2.36 11.73
CA VAL A 21 -0.72 -2.87 11.92
C VAL A 21 0.03 -2.05 12.97
N SER A 22 -0.18 -0.73 13.01
CA SER A 22 0.48 0.12 14.02
C SER A 22 0.08 -0.22 15.46
N ALA A 23 -1.13 -0.76 15.66
CA ALA A 23 -1.65 -1.18 16.96
C ALA A 23 -1.37 -2.66 17.27
N ASP A 24 -0.78 -3.41 16.33
CA ASP A 24 -0.49 -4.82 16.50
C ASP A 24 0.70 -5.06 17.43
N LYS A 25 0.61 -6.14 18.21
CA LYS A 25 1.72 -6.67 19.00
C LYS A 25 2.84 -7.19 18.10
N ASP A 26 2.48 -7.81 16.98
CA ASP A 26 3.39 -8.46 16.04
C ASP A 26 3.74 -7.55 14.84
N ARG A 27 3.54 -6.24 14.97
CA ARG A 27 3.74 -5.27 13.87
C ARG A 27 5.11 -5.34 13.21
N GLU A 28 6.14 -5.74 13.96
CA GLU A 28 7.51 -5.87 13.48
C GLU A 28 7.68 -6.99 12.44
N ASN A 29 6.73 -7.93 12.38
CA ASN A 29 6.74 -9.01 11.39
C ASN A 29 6.14 -8.59 10.03
N TYR A 30 5.61 -7.37 9.91
CA TYR A 30 5.05 -6.87 8.66
C TYR A 30 6.13 -6.19 7.80
N LEU A 31 6.26 -6.63 6.56
CA LEU A 31 7.20 -6.03 5.61
C LEU A 31 6.82 -4.57 5.33
N GLY A 32 7.70 -3.63 5.68
CA GLY A 32 7.44 -2.20 5.52
C GLY A 32 6.78 -1.52 6.73
N HIS A 33 6.66 -2.21 7.87
CA HIS A 33 6.10 -1.62 9.11
C HIS A 33 6.85 -0.36 9.57
N SER A 34 8.16 -0.28 9.32
CA SER A 34 9.01 0.86 9.71
C SER A 34 8.62 2.16 8.99
N ILE A 35 8.06 2.04 7.78
CA ILE A 35 7.69 3.16 6.91
C ILE A 35 6.18 3.41 6.98
N ASN A 36 5.38 2.34 6.86
CA ASN A 36 3.93 2.46 6.69
C ASN A 36 3.14 2.42 8.01
N ALA A 37 3.72 1.90 9.09
CA ALA A 37 3.13 1.87 10.42
C ALA A 37 4.16 2.29 11.51
N PRO A 38 4.77 3.48 11.39
CA PRO A 38 5.76 3.95 12.36
C PRO A 38 5.11 4.15 13.73
N THR A 39 5.72 3.58 14.77
CA THR A 39 5.22 3.66 16.15
C THR A 39 6.26 4.23 17.09
N GLY A 40 5.83 4.97 18.10
CA GLY A 40 6.69 5.52 19.15
C GLY A 40 7.14 6.95 18.88
N ARG A 41 7.95 7.51 19.79
CA ARG A 41 8.30 8.94 19.78
C ARG A 41 9.33 9.33 18.72
N TRP A 42 10.08 8.37 18.18
CA TRP A 42 11.15 8.63 17.21
C TRP A 42 10.62 9.20 15.89
N GLN A 43 9.38 8.89 15.51
CA GLN A 43 8.75 9.38 14.29
C GLN A 43 8.34 10.86 14.37
N LYS A 44 8.18 11.41 15.59
CA LYS A 44 7.66 12.76 15.77
C LYS A 44 8.65 13.76 15.17
N ASN A 45 8.17 14.62 14.27
CA ASN A 45 8.97 15.60 13.53
C ASN A 45 10.04 14.99 12.60
N LYS A 46 9.91 13.71 12.22
CA LYS A 46 10.74 13.09 11.18
C LYS A 46 9.92 12.88 9.92
N ASP A 47 10.51 13.21 8.78
CA ASP A 47 9.97 12.90 7.47
C ASP A 47 10.46 11.50 7.06
N ILE A 48 9.59 10.50 7.21
CA ILE A 48 9.91 9.11 6.90
C ILE A 48 10.03 8.89 5.38
N HIS A 49 9.31 9.69 4.60
CA HIS A 49 9.26 9.58 3.14
C HIS A 49 10.19 10.59 2.45
N TRP A 50 11.22 11.07 3.16
CA TRP A 50 12.17 12.06 2.62
C TRP A 50 12.77 11.64 1.27
N TYR A 51 13.01 10.34 1.07
CA TYR A 51 13.57 9.75 -0.16
C TYR A 51 12.63 9.82 -1.37
N ASN A 52 11.33 10.04 -1.15
CA ASN A 52 10.33 10.16 -2.20
C ASN A 52 10.01 11.62 -2.57
N ARG A 53 10.61 12.62 -1.90
CA ARG A 53 10.27 14.03 -2.12
C ARG A 53 10.71 14.58 -3.47
N ASP A 54 11.85 14.10 -3.97
CA ASP A 54 12.43 14.54 -5.24
C ASP A 54 12.00 13.65 -6.41
N VAL A 55 11.12 12.67 -6.16
CA VAL A 55 10.42 11.94 -7.23
C VAL A 55 9.28 12.82 -7.70
N THR A 56 9.63 13.93 -8.36
CA THR A 56 8.73 14.59 -9.30
C THR A 56 8.66 13.70 -10.53
N GLN A 57 8.04 12.52 -10.42
CA GLN A 57 7.31 12.02 -11.58
C GLN A 57 6.22 13.05 -11.79
N ASP A 58 6.34 13.81 -12.86
CA ASP A 58 5.35 14.81 -13.23
C ASP A 58 4.00 14.07 -13.17
N GLU A 59 3.02 14.58 -12.43
CA GLU A 59 1.75 13.86 -12.24
C GLU A 59 1.15 13.51 -13.61
N ALA A 60 1.45 14.32 -14.65
CA ALA A 60 1.20 14.02 -16.05
C ALA A 60 1.83 12.70 -16.54
N GLU A 61 3.12 12.46 -16.30
CA GLU A 61 3.81 11.21 -16.67
C GLU A 61 3.19 9.99 -15.97
N ARG A 62 2.82 10.12 -14.69
CA ARG A 62 2.14 9.04 -13.96
C ARG A 62 0.77 8.73 -14.55
N GLN A 63 0.01 9.76 -14.92
CA GLN A 63 -1.30 9.58 -15.56
C GLN A 63 -1.17 8.97 -16.96
N GLU A 64 -0.14 9.33 -17.73
CA GLU A 64 0.12 8.73 -19.04
C GLU A 64 0.50 7.25 -18.94
N GLU A 65 1.33 6.86 -17.98
CA GLU A 65 1.65 5.45 -17.75
C GLU A 65 0.40 4.66 -17.33
N ILE A 66 -0.45 5.21 -16.45
CA ILE A 66 -1.74 4.59 -16.10
C ILE A 66 -2.65 4.44 -17.33
N ARG A 67 -2.69 5.45 -18.22
CA ARG A 67 -3.47 5.37 -19.46
C ARG A 67 -2.96 4.25 -20.37
N LYS A 68 -1.65 4.18 -20.61
CA LYS A 68 -1.03 3.11 -21.43
C LYS A 68 -1.30 1.72 -20.87
N VAL A 69 -1.20 1.54 -19.55
CA VAL A 69 -1.51 0.24 -18.92
C VAL A 69 -2.97 -0.14 -19.16
N LYS A 70 -3.91 0.80 -18.99
CA LYS A 70 -5.34 0.53 -19.24
C LYS A 70 -5.65 0.23 -20.71
N GLU A 71 -4.97 0.89 -21.65
CA GLU A 71 -5.10 0.59 -23.08
C GLU A 71 -4.60 -0.82 -23.39
N LEU A 72 -3.42 -1.19 -22.88
CA LEU A 72 -2.86 -2.54 -23.05
C LEU A 72 -3.75 -3.62 -22.42
N GLU A 73 -4.34 -3.34 -21.25
CA GLU A 73 -5.30 -4.23 -20.60
C GLU A 73 -6.58 -4.39 -21.45
N ALA A 74 -7.09 -3.30 -22.05
CA ALA A 74 -8.26 -3.33 -22.92
C ALA A 74 -8.00 -4.10 -24.22
N ASP A 75 -6.84 -3.91 -24.85
CA ASP A 75 -6.44 -4.64 -26.05
C ASP A 75 -6.23 -6.14 -25.75
N ALA A 76 -5.59 -6.48 -24.63
CA ALA A 76 -5.45 -7.87 -24.21
C ALA A 76 -6.80 -8.55 -23.96
N LEU A 77 -7.77 -7.82 -23.38
CA LEU A 77 -9.14 -8.31 -23.20
C LEU A 77 -9.91 -8.44 -24.52
N ALA A 78 -9.67 -7.56 -25.48
CA ALA A 78 -10.30 -7.62 -26.81
C ALA A 78 -9.77 -8.78 -27.66
N VAL A 79 -8.50 -9.16 -27.49
CA VAL A 79 -7.90 -10.34 -28.16
C VAL A 79 -8.36 -11.66 -27.51
N ALA A 80 -8.82 -11.62 -26.25
CA ALA A 80 -9.30 -12.79 -25.52
C ALA A 80 -10.80 -13.10 -25.73
N LEU A 81 -11.54 -12.28 -26.50
CA LEU A 81 -12.97 -12.42 -26.79
C LEU A 81 -13.22 -12.84 -28.24
#